data_AF-A0A5C6XAG5-F1
#
_entry.id   AF-A0A5C6XAG5-F1
#
_cell.length_a   1.000
_cell.length_b   1.000
_cell.length_c   1.000
_cell.angle_alpha   90.00
_cell.angle_beta   90.00
_cell.angle_gamma   90.00
#
_symmetry.space_group_name_H-M   'P 1'
#
loop_
_entity.id
_entity.type
_entity.pdbx_description
1 polymer ?
#
loop_
_entity_poly.entity_id
_entity_poly.type
_entity_poly.pdbx_seq_one_letter_code
_entity_poly.pdbx_strand_id
1 'polypeptide(L)'
;MTAPRQHLPDQLVFITRRTSERRYFLRPDAELAELTAYAFARAATRHGQTIHAVTVMSNHVHLVLTDSTGERSSMARDSFASIARARNKALERKGHFWEAGTYCDCVLLDQDASDRKLIYTLLNPVRAGLVDRLEDWPGFMIQPKDWGKPLQITRPSRFFGNNAPKSIELTPEPPPGYEDWPLDKTIAHFEARIEEARLEILAARKNESAKVEYASEALQQLDPFASPDTPTAARRFIPRFATRDAELMQRAEAARRDFLEAYAFQRSRWKTGERDCTFPCGTIALRRHSAVPCAPPPPDSPLTQVGRLARIKRYARRCLLSSP
;
A
#
# COMPACT_ATOMS: atom_id res chain seq x y z
N MET A 1 14.31 20.61 4.52
CA MET A 1 13.69 19.49 5.29
C MET A 1 12.55 18.91 4.49
N THR A 2 12.34 17.59 4.50
CA THR A 2 11.14 16.96 3.94
C THR A 2 9.90 17.43 4.70
N ALA A 3 8.81 17.76 3.99
CA ALA A 3 7.56 18.13 4.62
C ALA A 3 7.04 16.99 5.55
N PRO A 4 6.47 17.31 6.71
CA PRO A 4 5.92 16.30 7.62
C PRO A 4 4.75 15.57 6.95
N ARG A 5 4.61 14.29 7.26
CA ARG A 5 3.44 13.48 6.91
C ARG A 5 2.41 13.54 8.04
N GLN A 6 1.15 13.55 7.65
CA GLN A 6 0.03 13.36 8.55
C GLN A 6 -0.54 11.96 8.32
N HIS A 7 -0.61 11.15 9.37
CA HIS A 7 -1.33 9.88 9.33
C HIS A 7 -2.48 9.93 10.33
N LEU A 8 -3.69 9.81 9.81
CA LEU A 8 -4.88 9.62 10.62
C LEU A 8 -5.25 8.13 10.62
N PRO A 9 -5.88 7.63 11.70
CA PRO A 9 -6.54 6.32 11.68
C PRO A 9 -7.61 6.23 10.57
N ASP A 10 -7.84 5.01 10.11
CA ASP A 10 -8.86 4.62 9.13
C ASP A 10 -8.70 5.25 7.74
N GLN A 11 -7.49 5.72 7.41
CA GLN A 11 -7.23 6.16 6.03
C GLN A 11 -7.01 4.94 5.15
N LEU A 12 -7.78 4.86 4.07
CA LEU A 12 -7.50 3.97 2.97
C LEU A 12 -6.36 4.56 2.13
N VAL A 13 -5.31 3.77 1.89
CA VAL A 13 -4.11 4.24 1.20
C VAL A 13 -3.62 3.28 0.13
N PHE A 14 -3.06 3.88 -0.90
CA PHE A 14 -2.25 3.23 -1.91
C PHE A 14 -0.78 3.57 -1.67
N ILE A 15 0.04 2.54 -1.48
CA ILE A 15 1.49 2.63 -1.22
C ILE A 15 2.25 2.03 -2.39
N THR A 16 3.31 2.73 -2.82
CA THR A 16 4.26 2.19 -3.79
C THR A 16 5.71 2.39 -3.37
N ARG A 17 6.55 1.42 -3.69
CA ARG A 17 8.00 1.52 -3.47
C ARG A 17 8.77 0.86 -4.60
N ARG A 18 9.73 1.58 -5.19
CA ARG A 18 10.55 1.14 -6.31
C ARG A 18 11.97 0.79 -5.87
N THR A 19 12.56 -0.20 -6.52
CA THR A 19 13.96 -0.62 -6.35
C THR A 19 14.93 0.46 -6.87
N SER A 20 16.16 0.46 -6.37
CA SER A 20 17.21 1.34 -6.87
C SER A 20 17.44 1.12 -8.36
N GLU A 21 17.62 2.20 -9.12
CA GLU A 21 17.86 2.17 -10.57
C GLU A 21 16.82 1.37 -11.37
N ARG A 22 15.61 1.16 -10.82
CA ARG A 22 14.55 0.33 -11.42
C ARG A 22 14.99 -1.13 -11.68
N ARG A 23 16.02 -1.60 -10.97
CA ARG A 23 16.59 -2.93 -11.14
C ARG A 23 15.57 -4.01 -10.77
N TYR A 24 15.67 -5.17 -11.39
CA TYR A 24 14.76 -6.29 -11.12
C TYR A 24 15.05 -7.04 -9.81
N PHE A 25 15.41 -6.34 -8.75
CA PHE A 25 15.68 -6.94 -7.44
C PHE A 25 14.47 -7.64 -6.79
N LEU A 26 13.27 -7.38 -7.32
CA LEU A 26 12.03 -8.05 -6.97
C LEU A 26 11.60 -9.02 -8.08
N ARG A 27 12.53 -9.53 -8.89
CA ARG A 27 12.26 -10.60 -9.87
C ARG A 27 11.42 -11.70 -9.21
N PRO A 28 10.28 -12.06 -9.79
CA PRO A 28 9.39 -13.05 -9.20
C PRO A 28 10.04 -14.43 -9.18
N ASP A 29 10.11 -15.02 -7.99
CA ASP A 29 10.46 -16.42 -7.74
C ASP A 29 9.88 -16.85 -6.38
N ALA A 30 9.93 -18.15 -6.09
CA ALA A 30 9.34 -18.72 -4.88
C ALA A 30 9.91 -18.10 -3.59
N GLU A 31 11.22 -17.88 -3.52
CA GLU A 31 11.87 -17.31 -2.32
C GLU A 31 11.41 -15.86 -2.09
N LEU A 32 11.26 -15.05 -3.15
CA LEU A 32 10.71 -13.72 -3.03
C LEU A 32 9.22 -13.74 -2.63
N ALA A 33 8.43 -14.67 -3.18
CA ALA A 33 7.01 -14.79 -2.87
C ALA A 33 6.80 -15.08 -1.37
N GLU A 34 7.49 -16.09 -0.83
CA GLU A 34 7.46 -16.41 0.61
C GLU A 34 7.92 -15.24 1.47
N LEU A 35 9.03 -14.60 1.10
CA LEU A 35 9.58 -13.45 1.81
C LEU A 35 8.59 -12.28 1.86
N THR A 36 7.99 -11.93 0.73
CA THR A 36 7.09 -10.78 0.61
C THR A 36 5.77 -11.05 1.34
N ALA A 37 5.20 -12.25 1.19
CA ALA A 37 4.04 -12.70 1.95
C ALA A 37 4.28 -12.53 3.46
N TYR A 38 5.37 -13.10 3.98
CA TYR A 38 5.68 -13.05 5.41
C TYR A 38 6.01 -11.63 5.88
N ALA A 39 6.75 -10.84 5.10
CA ALA A 39 7.11 -9.48 5.47
C ALA A 39 5.87 -8.57 5.57
N PHE A 40 4.93 -8.66 4.63
CA PHE A 40 3.68 -7.90 4.67
C PHE A 40 2.76 -8.39 5.77
N ALA A 41 2.55 -9.70 5.91
CA ALA A 41 1.72 -10.27 6.98
C ALA A 41 2.23 -9.83 8.36
N ARG A 42 3.53 -10.00 8.63
CA ARG A 42 4.14 -9.61 9.90
C ARG A 42 3.97 -8.13 10.20
N ALA A 43 4.23 -7.27 9.22
CA ALA A 43 4.15 -5.83 9.42
C ALA A 43 2.69 -5.37 9.55
N ALA A 44 1.77 -5.91 8.75
CA ALA A 44 0.35 -5.56 8.80
C ALA A 44 -0.25 -5.97 10.16
N THR A 45 -0.04 -7.20 10.60
CA THR A 45 -0.53 -7.69 11.90
C THR A 45 0.06 -6.89 13.06
N ARG A 46 1.38 -6.62 13.04
CA ARG A 46 2.06 -5.86 14.11
C ARG A 46 1.52 -4.43 14.26
N HIS A 47 1.14 -3.80 13.15
CA HIS A 47 0.75 -2.39 13.12
C HIS A 47 -0.77 -2.20 12.94
N GLY A 48 -1.56 -3.27 13.00
CA GLY A 48 -3.02 -3.21 12.89
C GLY A 48 -3.51 -2.68 11.53
N GLN A 49 -2.92 -3.15 10.43
CA GLN A 49 -3.27 -2.72 9.08
C GLN A 49 -4.09 -3.80 8.38
N THR A 50 -5.09 -3.41 7.60
CA THR A 50 -5.90 -4.34 6.79
C THR A 50 -5.47 -4.26 5.34
N ILE A 51 -5.02 -5.38 4.76
CA ILE A 51 -4.57 -5.43 3.36
C ILE A 51 -5.75 -5.76 2.46
N HIS A 52 -5.90 -5.00 1.38
CA HIS A 52 -6.96 -5.20 0.37
C HIS A 52 -6.41 -5.74 -0.95
N ALA A 53 -5.24 -5.26 -1.37
CA ALA A 53 -4.57 -5.78 -2.57
C ALA A 53 -3.06 -5.59 -2.48
N VAL A 54 -2.32 -6.53 -3.03
CA VAL A 54 -0.86 -6.46 -3.19
C VAL A 54 -0.49 -6.90 -4.60
N THR A 55 0.49 -6.23 -5.19
CA THR A 55 1.17 -6.73 -6.38
C THR A 55 2.64 -6.37 -6.31
N VAL A 56 3.48 -7.41 -6.15
CA VAL A 56 4.94 -7.28 -6.22
C VAL A 56 5.36 -7.44 -7.67
N MET A 57 5.75 -6.34 -8.30
CA MET A 57 6.34 -6.29 -9.64
C MET A 57 7.84 -6.58 -9.57
N SER A 58 8.50 -6.82 -10.71
CA SER A 58 9.95 -7.11 -10.74
C SER A 58 10.85 -6.00 -10.18
N ASN A 59 10.40 -4.73 -10.20
CA ASN A 59 11.18 -3.59 -9.72
C ASN A 59 10.41 -2.61 -8.82
N HIS A 60 9.18 -2.94 -8.42
CA HIS A 60 8.43 -2.13 -7.46
C HIS A 60 7.28 -2.92 -6.82
N VAL A 61 6.70 -2.36 -5.77
CA VAL A 61 5.51 -2.92 -5.12
C VAL A 61 4.36 -1.93 -5.21
N HIS A 62 3.15 -2.45 -5.39
CA HIS A 62 1.87 -1.76 -5.20
C HIS A 62 1.11 -2.42 -4.05
N LEU A 63 0.56 -1.62 -3.14
CA LEU A 63 -0.15 -2.07 -1.96
C LEU A 63 -1.34 -1.16 -1.69
N VAL A 64 -2.53 -1.73 -1.53
CA VAL A 64 -3.74 -1.04 -1.06
C VAL A 64 -4.11 -1.58 0.31
N LEU A 65 -4.26 -0.69 1.30
CA LEU A 65 -4.57 -1.07 2.67
C LEU A 65 -5.37 0.01 3.41
N THR A 66 -6.09 -0.38 4.45
CA THR A 66 -6.64 0.54 5.45
C THR A 66 -5.69 0.64 6.63
N ASP A 67 -5.26 1.87 6.94
CA ASP A 67 -4.41 2.19 8.08
C ASP A 67 -5.26 2.54 9.30
N SER A 68 -5.72 1.51 10.00
CA SER A 68 -6.63 1.63 11.15
C SER A 68 -6.00 2.32 12.36
N THR A 69 -4.67 2.49 12.40
CA THR A 69 -3.94 2.97 13.59
C THR A 69 -3.13 4.25 13.35
N GLY A 70 -3.00 4.71 12.11
CA GLY A 70 -2.08 5.79 11.73
C GLY A 70 -0.61 5.36 11.64
N GLU A 71 -0.33 4.04 11.68
CA GLU A 71 1.01 3.46 11.74
C GLU A 71 1.54 2.98 10.37
N ARG A 72 0.94 3.34 9.23
CA ARG A 72 1.41 2.85 7.90
C ARG A 72 2.90 3.08 7.63
N SER A 73 3.51 4.12 8.22
CA SER A 73 4.96 4.36 8.13
C SER A 73 5.78 3.30 8.86
N SER A 74 5.31 2.81 10.00
CA SER A 74 5.94 1.69 10.70
C SER A 74 5.79 0.40 9.92
N MET A 75 4.59 0.14 9.40
CA MET A 75 4.34 -1.04 8.57
C MET A 75 5.20 -1.03 7.30
N ALA A 76 5.23 0.08 6.57
CA ALA A 76 6.05 0.25 5.38
C ALA A 76 7.55 0.11 5.71
N ARG A 77 8.02 0.73 6.80
CA ARG A 77 9.42 0.57 7.24
C ARG A 77 9.75 -0.89 7.50
N ASP A 78 8.93 -1.59 8.29
CA ASP A 78 9.25 -2.94 8.75
C ASP A 78 9.16 -3.97 7.61
N SER A 79 8.15 -3.85 6.74
CA SER A 79 8.00 -4.71 5.55
C SER A 79 9.12 -4.46 4.53
N PHE A 80 9.28 -3.21 4.06
CA PHE A 80 10.27 -2.88 3.03
C PHE A 80 11.71 -3.08 3.51
N ALA A 81 12.02 -2.86 4.78
CA ALA A 81 13.35 -3.15 5.31
C ALA A 81 13.61 -4.66 5.41
N SER A 82 12.59 -5.47 5.72
CA SER A 82 12.72 -6.93 5.74
C SER A 82 12.96 -7.48 4.33
N ILE A 83 12.15 -7.05 3.35
CA ILE A 83 12.32 -7.41 1.94
C ILE A 83 13.71 -7.00 1.44
N ALA A 84 14.14 -5.76 1.69
CA ALA A 84 15.43 -5.26 1.24
C ALA A 84 16.61 -6.05 1.80
N ARG A 85 16.64 -6.28 3.12
CA ARG A 85 17.74 -7.00 3.76
C ARG A 85 17.81 -8.45 3.29
N ALA A 86 16.66 -9.12 3.26
CA ALA A 86 16.59 -10.52 2.84
C ALA A 86 16.99 -10.65 1.37
N ARG A 87 16.47 -9.81 0.48
CA ARG A 87 16.86 -9.89 -0.94
C ARG A 87 18.27 -9.41 -1.25
N ASN A 88 18.80 -8.40 -0.54
CA ASN A 88 20.23 -8.09 -0.66
C ASN A 88 21.08 -9.32 -0.36
N LYS A 89 20.76 -10.04 0.72
CA LYS A 89 21.49 -11.25 1.11
C LYS A 89 21.30 -12.39 0.10
N ALA A 90 20.08 -12.61 -0.40
CA ALA A 90 19.80 -13.65 -1.41
C ALA A 90 20.53 -13.38 -2.74
N LEU A 91 20.66 -12.12 -3.12
CA LEU A 91 21.36 -11.69 -4.34
C LEU A 91 22.86 -11.40 -4.10
N GLU A 92 23.39 -11.76 -2.93
CA GLU A 92 24.78 -11.52 -2.51
C GLU A 92 25.29 -10.08 -2.69
N ARG A 93 24.37 -9.10 -2.61
CA ARG A 93 24.67 -7.70 -2.88
C ARG A 93 24.69 -6.83 -1.63
N LYS A 94 25.43 -5.74 -1.72
CA LYS A 94 25.44 -4.63 -0.75
C LYS A 94 24.89 -3.34 -1.39
N GLY A 95 24.53 -2.36 -0.57
CA GLY A 95 24.03 -1.06 -1.03
C GLY A 95 22.50 -0.92 -1.01
N HIS A 96 22.01 0.15 -1.63
CA HIS A 96 20.60 0.54 -1.60
C HIS A 96 19.73 -0.44 -2.40
N PHE A 97 18.79 -1.10 -1.72
CA PHE A 97 17.77 -1.92 -2.37
C PHE A 97 16.69 -1.06 -3.04
N TRP A 98 16.24 -0.04 -2.32
CA TRP A 98 15.17 0.84 -2.76
C TRP A 98 15.72 2.15 -3.32
N GLU A 99 14.95 2.76 -4.23
CA GLU A 99 15.23 4.10 -4.76
C GLU A 99 15.36 5.13 -3.64
N ALA A 100 16.21 6.13 -3.85
CA ALA A 100 16.44 7.21 -2.90
C ALA A 100 15.13 7.92 -2.51
N GLY A 101 15.05 8.39 -1.27
CA GLY A 101 13.83 8.93 -0.68
C GLY A 101 12.96 7.86 -0.03
N THR A 102 11.73 8.22 0.29
CA THR A 102 10.76 7.36 1.01
C THR A 102 9.72 6.75 0.07
N TYR A 103 8.97 5.75 0.52
CA TYR A 103 7.85 5.19 -0.23
C TYR A 103 6.82 6.27 -0.58
N CYS A 104 6.10 6.11 -1.67
CA CYS A 104 4.97 6.98 -1.99
C CYS A 104 3.73 6.43 -1.32
N ASP A 105 2.93 7.31 -0.74
CA ASP A 105 1.61 7.02 -0.21
C ASP A 105 0.60 8.05 -0.73
N CYS A 106 -0.57 7.56 -1.09
CA CYS A 106 -1.69 8.32 -1.60
C CYS A 106 -2.93 7.92 -0.82
N VAL A 107 -3.61 8.89 -0.19
CA VAL A 107 -4.88 8.64 0.51
C VAL A 107 -6.01 8.59 -0.52
N LEU A 108 -6.79 7.53 -0.47
CA LEU A 108 -7.93 7.31 -1.36
C LEU A 108 -9.16 7.89 -0.66
N LEU A 109 -9.66 9.02 -1.15
CA LEU A 109 -10.62 9.85 -0.42
C LEU A 109 -12.06 9.34 -0.53
N ASP A 110 -12.37 8.58 -1.57
CA ASP A 110 -13.70 8.05 -1.87
C ASP A 110 -13.66 6.62 -2.42
N GLN A 111 -14.85 6.05 -2.62
CA GLN A 111 -15.02 4.69 -3.13
C GLN A 111 -14.51 4.54 -4.57
N ASP A 112 -14.73 5.52 -5.44
CA ASP A 112 -14.26 5.46 -6.84
C ASP A 112 -12.72 5.41 -6.89
N ALA A 113 -12.04 6.22 -6.08
CA ALA A 113 -10.59 6.22 -5.95
C ALA A 113 -10.06 4.90 -5.37
N SER A 114 -10.75 4.36 -4.36
CA SER A 114 -10.49 3.02 -3.81
C SER A 114 -10.48 1.97 -4.91
N ASP A 115 -11.62 1.82 -5.60
CA ASP A 115 -11.82 0.75 -6.56
C ASP A 115 -10.86 0.86 -7.75
N ARG A 116 -10.68 2.07 -8.28
CA ARG A 116 -9.74 2.30 -9.38
C ARG A 116 -8.30 1.98 -9.00
N LYS A 117 -7.88 2.30 -7.77
CA LYS A 117 -6.51 2.00 -7.32
C LYS A 117 -6.31 0.53 -6.99
N LEU A 118 -7.35 -0.14 -6.51
CA LEU A 118 -7.34 -1.59 -6.32
C LEU A 118 -7.19 -2.30 -7.67
N ILE A 119 -8.04 -1.98 -8.65
CA ILE A 119 -7.97 -2.55 -10.00
C ILE A 119 -6.64 -2.21 -10.67
N TYR A 120 -6.17 -0.96 -10.55
CA TYR A 120 -4.85 -0.56 -11.03
C TYR A 120 -3.74 -1.43 -10.43
N THR A 121 -3.74 -1.63 -9.10
CA THR A 121 -2.73 -2.42 -8.39
C THR A 121 -2.61 -3.81 -9.01
N LEU A 122 -3.73 -4.50 -9.15
CA LEU A 122 -3.81 -5.87 -9.66
C LEU A 122 -3.46 -5.99 -11.14
N LEU A 123 -3.86 -5.01 -11.96
CA LEU A 123 -3.61 -5.02 -13.40
C LEU A 123 -2.25 -4.41 -13.80
N ASN A 124 -1.37 -4.06 -12.86
CA ASN A 124 -0.03 -3.53 -13.22
C ASN A 124 0.79 -4.48 -14.10
N PRO A 125 0.87 -5.81 -13.81
CA PRO A 125 1.55 -6.77 -14.67
C PRO A 125 0.99 -6.78 -16.09
N VAL A 126 -0.36 -6.78 -16.19
CA VAL A 126 -1.06 -6.68 -17.46
C VAL A 126 -0.64 -5.38 -18.10
N ARG A 127 -0.98 -4.20 -17.57
CA ARG A 127 -0.62 -2.87 -18.13
C ARG A 127 0.83 -2.71 -18.57
N ALA A 128 1.78 -3.33 -17.87
CA ALA A 128 3.20 -3.27 -18.21
C ALA A 128 3.58 -4.08 -19.47
N GLY A 129 2.69 -4.95 -19.96
CA GLY A 129 2.96 -5.84 -21.10
C GLY A 129 3.66 -7.12 -20.71
N LEU A 130 3.67 -7.46 -19.41
CA LEU A 130 4.40 -8.63 -18.93
C LEU A 130 3.56 -9.91 -19.05
N VAL A 131 2.24 -9.79 -18.94
CA VAL A 131 1.26 -10.87 -19.04
C VAL A 131 -0.05 -10.35 -19.61
N ASP A 132 -0.95 -11.24 -20.02
CA ASP A 132 -2.29 -10.90 -20.52
C ASP A 132 -3.40 -11.19 -19.50
N ARG A 133 -3.13 -12.09 -18.56
CA ARG A 133 -4.01 -12.41 -17.43
C ARG A 133 -3.29 -12.21 -16.12
N LEU A 134 -4.04 -11.92 -15.05
CA LEU A 134 -3.46 -11.72 -13.72
C LEU A 134 -2.87 -13.04 -13.19
N GLU A 135 -3.50 -14.16 -13.54
CA GLU A 135 -3.10 -15.51 -13.11
C GLU A 135 -1.71 -15.90 -13.65
N ASP A 136 -1.29 -15.31 -14.77
CA ASP A 136 -0.01 -15.62 -15.40
C ASP A 136 1.16 -14.90 -14.71
N TRP A 137 0.89 -13.92 -13.84
CA TRP A 137 1.92 -13.17 -13.11
C TRP A 137 2.51 -14.04 -11.99
N PRO A 138 3.82 -14.38 -12.02
CA PRO A 138 4.41 -15.29 -11.05
C PRO A 138 4.79 -14.62 -9.72
N GLY A 139 4.65 -13.29 -9.60
CA GLY A 139 4.98 -12.56 -8.39
C GLY A 139 3.87 -12.60 -7.33
N PHE A 140 4.24 -12.33 -6.08
CA PHE A 140 3.28 -12.32 -4.97
C PHE A 140 2.15 -11.29 -5.19
N MET A 141 0.91 -11.76 -5.04
CA MET A 141 -0.30 -10.95 -5.09
C MET A 141 -1.24 -11.30 -3.95
N ILE A 142 -2.05 -10.31 -3.56
CA ILE A 142 -3.29 -10.51 -2.80
C ILE A 142 -4.41 -9.92 -3.66
N GLN A 143 -5.43 -10.72 -3.96
CA GLN A 143 -6.49 -10.47 -4.94
C GLN A 143 -7.89 -10.66 -4.30
N PRO A 144 -8.99 -10.31 -4.99
CA PRO A 144 -10.34 -10.50 -4.48
C PRO A 144 -10.64 -11.92 -4.01
N LYS A 145 -10.18 -12.94 -4.75
CA LYS A 145 -10.35 -14.35 -4.39
C LYS A 145 -9.74 -14.73 -3.04
N ASP A 146 -8.84 -13.93 -2.49
CA ASP A 146 -8.17 -14.17 -1.21
C ASP A 146 -8.92 -13.51 -0.03
N TRP A 147 -9.93 -12.67 -0.31
CA TRP A 147 -10.66 -11.95 0.73
C TRP A 147 -11.47 -12.89 1.62
N GLY A 148 -11.44 -12.62 2.93
CA GLY A 148 -12.12 -13.41 3.95
C GLY A 148 -11.49 -14.79 4.20
N LYS A 149 -10.45 -15.18 3.45
CA LYS A 149 -9.74 -16.44 3.64
C LYS A 149 -8.53 -16.22 4.56
N PRO A 150 -8.44 -16.90 5.72
CA PRO A 150 -7.25 -16.83 6.55
C PRO A 150 -6.07 -17.48 5.85
N LEU A 151 -5.06 -16.70 5.51
CA LEU A 151 -3.82 -17.16 4.92
C LEU A 151 -2.82 -17.48 6.03
N GLN A 152 -2.45 -18.74 6.18
CA GLN A 152 -1.38 -19.16 7.08
C GLN A 152 -0.02 -19.01 6.39
N ILE A 153 0.70 -17.95 6.75
CA ILE A 153 1.96 -17.60 6.11
C ILE A 153 3.12 -18.05 7.01
N THR A 154 3.82 -19.08 6.56
CA THR A 154 4.98 -19.65 7.27
C THR A 154 6.19 -18.74 7.13
N ARG A 155 6.98 -18.64 8.20
CA ARG A 155 8.27 -17.94 8.19
C ARG A 155 9.21 -18.62 7.20
N PRO A 156 9.78 -17.88 6.23
CA PRO A 156 10.79 -18.42 5.34
C PRO A 156 11.95 -19.02 6.14
N SER A 157 12.52 -20.12 5.63
CA SER A 157 13.62 -20.84 6.29
C SER A 157 14.89 -19.99 6.46
N ARG A 158 15.05 -18.97 5.61
CA ARG A 158 16.17 -18.05 5.58
C ARG A 158 15.75 -16.65 6.07
N PHE A 159 16.75 -15.84 6.44
CA PHE A 159 16.67 -14.40 6.76
C PHE A 159 15.99 -13.98 8.06
N PHE A 160 14.92 -14.66 8.50
CA PHE A 160 14.26 -14.33 9.76
C PHE A 160 14.87 -15.12 10.92
N GLY A 161 15.30 -14.41 11.96
CA GLY A 161 15.85 -15.03 13.17
C GLY A 161 14.78 -15.75 13.99
N ASN A 162 15.23 -16.57 14.94
CA ASN A 162 14.37 -17.44 15.75
C ASN A 162 13.28 -16.69 16.53
N ASN A 163 13.50 -15.40 16.84
CA ASN A 163 12.54 -14.55 17.56
C ASN A 163 11.35 -14.08 16.70
N ALA A 164 11.37 -14.28 15.37
CA ALA A 164 10.24 -13.97 14.52
C ALA A 164 9.19 -15.11 14.58
N PRO A 165 7.87 -14.83 14.57
CA PRO A 165 6.83 -15.87 14.64
C PRO A 165 7.00 -16.95 13.58
N LYS A 166 6.79 -18.23 13.92
CA LYS A 166 6.94 -19.35 12.96
C LYS A 166 5.90 -19.32 11.84
N SER A 167 4.68 -18.89 12.15
CA SER A 167 3.61 -18.64 11.21
C SER A 167 2.88 -17.36 11.60
N ILE A 168 2.22 -16.76 10.62
CA ILE A 168 1.40 -15.57 10.80
C ILE A 168 0.12 -15.79 10.01
N GLU A 169 -1.01 -15.66 10.68
CA GLU A 169 -2.30 -15.60 10.02
C GLU A 169 -2.53 -14.16 9.51
N LEU A 170 -2.86 -14.05 8.23
CA LEU A 170 -3.32 -12.81 7.61
C LEU A 170 -4.62 -13.10 6.88
N THR A 171 -5.67 -12.33 7.17
CA THR A 171 -6.93 -12.40 6.43
C THR A 171 -7.08 -11.11 5.62
N PRO A 172 -6.83 -11.14 4.31
CA PRO A 172 -7.17 -10.02 3.44
C PRO A 172 -8.67 -9.74 3.47
N GLU A 173 -9.05 -8.47 3.33
CA GLU A 173 -10.45 -8.06 3.31
C GLU A 173 -10.75 -7.19 2.09
N PRO A 174 -12.02 -7.13 1.62
CA PRO A 174 -12.42 -6.13 0.65
C PRO A 174 -12.11 -4.72 1.16
N PRO A 175 -11.89 -3.73 0.28
CA PRO A 175 -11.79 -2.35 0.71
C PRO A 175 -13.08 -1.92 1.43
N PRO A 176 -13.01 -0.89 2.29
CA PRO A 176 -14.19 -0.40 2.98
C PRO A 176 -15.26 0.11 2.00
N GLY A 177 -16.54 0.11 2.42
CA GLY A 177 -17.69 0.54 1.63
C GLY A 177 -18.60 -0.59 1.14
N TYR A 178 -18.15 -1.84 1.25
CA TYR A 178 -18.88 -3.05 0.87
C TYR A 178 -19.37 -3.86 2.09
N GLU A 179 -19.42 -3.26 3.28
CA GLU A 179 -19.81 -3.95 4.53
C GLU A 179 -21.20 -4.57 4.44
N ASP A 180 -22.07 -3.99 3.59
CA ASP A 180 -23.44 -4.41 3.43
C ASP A 180 -23.66 -5.51 2.38
N TRP A 181 -22.63 -5.88 1.65
CA TRP A 181 -22.70 -6.89 0.60
C TRP A 181 -22.22 -8.24 1.14
N PRO A 182 -22.87 -9.35 0.77
CA PRO A 182 -22.29 -10.68 0.96
C PRO A 182 -20.89 -10.74 0.32
N LEU A 183 -19.94 -11.40 0.99
CA LEU A 183 -18.54 -11.44 0.55
C LEU A 183 -18.41 -11.94 -0.89
N ASP A 184 -19.10 -13.02 -1.25
CA ASP A 184 -19.05 -13.60 -2.61
C ASP A 184 -19.55 -12.61 -3.67
N LYS A 185 -20.56 -11.79 -3.34
CA LYS A 185 -21.04 -10.73 -4.22
C LYS A 185 -19.99 -9.63 -4.41
N THR A 186 -19.31 -9.25 -3.33
CA THR A 186 -18.22 -8.27 -3.38
C THR A 186 -17.05 -8.79 -4.21
N ILE A 187 -16.65 -10.05 -4.01
CA ILE A 187 -15.60 -10.70 -4.82
C ILE A 187 -15.99 -10.69 -6.30
N ALA A 188 -17.17 -11.18 -6.64
CA ALA A 188 -17.66 -11.22 -8.03
C ALA A 188 -17.73 -9.83 -8.68
N HIS A 189 -18.13 -8.80 -7.92
CA HIS A 189 -18.13 -7.41 -8.40
C HIS A 189 -16.74 -6.94 -8.82
N PHE A 190 -15.73 -7.17 -7.97
CA PHE A 190 -14.36 -6.76 -8.28
C PHE A 190 -13.75 -7.61 -9.39
N GLU A 191 -14.00 -8.91 -9.42
CA GLU A 191 -13.54 -9.79 -10.50
C GLU A 191 -14.09 -9.35 -11.86
N ALA A 192 -15.38 -9.01 -11.94
CA ALA A 192 -15.99 -8.49 -13.17
C ALA A 192 -15.35 -7.17 -13.63
N ARG A 193 -15.10 -6.23 -12.71
CA ARG A 193 -14.46 -4.95 -13.04
C ARG A 193 -12.98 -5.08 -13.41
N ILE A 194 -12.28 -6.04 -12.80
CA ILE A 194 -10.91 -6.38 -13.17
C ILE A 194 -10.89 -6.92 -14.60
N GLU A 195 -11.81 -7.81 -14.95
CA GLU A 195 -11.92 -8.37 -16.29
C GLU A 195 -12.25 -7.31 -17.34
N GLU A 196 -13.24 -6.45 -17.07
CA GLU A 196 -13.58 -5.31 -17.94
C GLU A 196 -12.35 -4.43 -18.21
N ALA A 197 -11.66 -3.98 -17.15
CA ALA A 197 -10.47 -3.15 -17.28
C ALA A 197 -9.29 -3.88 -17.96
N ARG A 198 -9.17 -5.20 -17.78
CA ARG A 198 -8.18 -6.04 -18.47
C ARG A 198 -8.43 -6.02 -19.97
N LEU A 199 -9.68 -6.23 -20.40
CA LEU A 199 -10.07 -6.21 -21.80
C LEU A 199 -9.82 -4.83 -22.44
N GLU A 200 -10.10 -3.74 -21.73
CA GLU A 200 -9.75 -2.38 -22.19
C GLU A 200 -8.24 -2.21 -22.41
N ILE A 201 -7.41 -2.70 -21.49
CA ILE A 201 -5.94 -2.66 -21.63
C ILE A 201 -5.49 -3.46 -22.85
N LEU A 202 -6.04 -4.66 -23.06
CA LEU A 202 -5.68 -5.49 -24.21
C LEU A 202 -6.15 -4.88 -25.53
N ALA A 203 -7.33 -4.29 -25.57
CA ALA A 203 -7.83 -3.57 -26.75
C ALA A 203 -6.93 -2.38 -27.09
N ALA A 204 -6.48 -1.61 -26.09
CA ALA A 204 -5.56 -0.50 -26.29
C ALA A 204 -4.19 -0.96 -26.84
N ARG A 205 -3.67 -2.13 -26.44
CA ARG A 205 -2.41 -2.69 -26.97
C ARG A 205 -2.47 -3.03 -28.44
N LYS A 206 -3.59 -3.60 -28.91
CA LYS A 206 -3.73 -4.01 -30.31
C LYS A 206 -3.56 -2.83 -31.27
N ASN A 207 -3.78 -1.61 -30.78
CA ASN A 207 -3.62 -0.37 -31.52
C ASN A 207 -2.20 0.22 -31.41
N GLU A 208 -1.31 -0.37 -30.62
CA GLU A 208 0.11 0.00 -30.48
C GLU A 208 1.00 -1.10 -31.11
N SER A 209 2.10 -0.72 -31.76
CA SER A 209 3.04 -1.70 -32.36
C SER A 209 3.54 -2.71 -31.30
N ALA A 210 3.46 -3.99 -31.65
CA ALA A 210 3.63 -5.16 -30.78
C ALA A 210 4.75 -5.01 -29.73
N LYS A 211 4.39 -5.04 -28.45
CA LYS A 211 5.34 -5.30 -27.35
C LYS A 211 5.45 -6.80 -27.13
N VAL A 212 6.67 -7.25 -26.91
CA VAL A 212 7.04 -8.65 -26.64
C VAL A 212 6.28 -9.15 -25.42
N GLU A 213 5.41 -10.15 -25.63
CA GLU A 213 4.84 -10.97 -24.57
C GLU A 213 5.98 -11.80 -23.95
N TYR A 214 6.15 -11.71 -22.64
CA TYR A 214 6.99 -12.66 -21.92
C TYR A 214 6.12 -13.83 -21.48
N ALA A 215 6.51 -15.05 -21.86
CA ALA A 215 6.02 -16.24 -21.17
C ALA A 215 6.35 -16.14 -19.67
N SER A 216 5.49 -16.66 -18.78
CA SER A 216 5.64 -16.55 -17.33
C SER A 216 7.02 -17.06 -16.85
N GLU A 217 7.56 -18.08 -17.51
CA GLU A 217 8.88 -18.65 -17.27
C GLU A 217 10.01 -17.64 -17.52
N ALA A 218 9.88 -16.79 -18.55
CA ALA A 218 10.89 -15.77 -18.87
C ALA A 218 10.95 -14.69 -17.79
N LEU A 219 9.80 -14.34 -17.17
CA LEU A 219 9.75 -13.38 -16.07
C LEU A 219 10.47 -13.86 -14.81
N GLN A 220 10.42 -15.18 -14.56
CA GLN A 220 11.15 -15.80 -13.46
C GLN A 220 12.65 -15.91 -13.75
N GLN A 221 13.08 -15.79 -15.00
CA GLN A 221 14.49 -15.89 -15.41
C GLN A 221 15.16 -14.54 -15.66
N LEU A 222 14.47 -13.42 -15.44
CA LEU A 222 15.07 -12.08 -15.59
C LEU A 222 16.36 -11.97 -14.78
N ASP A 223 17.39 -11.34 -15.34
CA ASP A 223 18.55 -10.93 -14.57
C ASP A 223 18.12 -9.92 -13.50
N PRO A 224 18.25 -10.22 -12.18
CA PRO A 224 17.89 -9.29 -11.11
C PRO A 224 18.65 -7.95 -11.18
N PHE A 225 19.81 -7.94 -11.83
CA PHE A 225 20.63 -6.76 -12.04
C PHE A 225 20.31 -6.03 -13.33
N ALA A 226 19.44 -6.54 -14.20
CA ALA A 226 18.91 -5.77 -15.33
C ALA A 226 17.85 -4.74 -14.88
N SER A 227 17.48 -3.84 -15.78
CA SER A 227 16.46 -2.82 -15.59
C SER A 227 15.69 -2.59 -16.89
N PRO A 228 14.49 -2.00 -16.88
CA PRO A 228 13.78 -1.67 -18.10
C PRO A 228 14.50 -0.57 -18.90
N ASP A 229 14.60 -0.73 -20.21
CA ASP A 229 15.20 0.27 -21.12
C ASP A 229 14.31 1.50 -21.35
N THR A 230 13.06 1.44 -20.91
CA THR A 230 12.13 2.58 -21.00
C THR A 230 12.67 3.77 -20.19
N PRO A 231 12.72 4.99 -20.78
CA PRO A 231 13.19 6.17 -20.08
C PRO A 231 12.44 6.40 -18.76
N THR A 232 13.15 6.90 -17.75
CA THR A 232 12.48 7.39 -16.55
C THR A 232 11.80 8.70 -16.90
N ALA A 233 10.47 8.72 -16.86
CA ALA A 233 9.70 9.96 -17.02
C ALA A 233 10.23 11.03 -16.05
N ALA A 234 10.40 12.25 -16.54
CA ALA A 234 10.78 13.40 -15.72
C ALA A 234 9.89 13.49 -14.47
N ARG A 235 10.48 13.92 -13.33
CA ARG A 235 9.88 13.96 -11.97
C ARG A 235 8.35 14.06 -12.02
N ARG A 236 7.68 12.92 -11.93
CA ARG A 236 6.23 12.87 -11.96
C ARG A 236 5.70 13.42 -10.64
N PHE A 237 4.67 14.25 -10.72
CA PHE A 237 3.86 14.62 -9.57
C PHE A 237 3.44 13.35 -8.81
N ILE A 238 3.77 13.27 -7.52
CA ILE A 238 3.37 12.17 -6.64
C ILE A 238 2.08 12.63 -5.93
N PRO A 239 0.90 12.18 -6.38
CA PRO A 239 -0.35 12.63 -5.79
C PRO A 239 -0.43 12.20 -4.32
N ARG A 240 -0.71 13.14 -3.43
CA ARG A 240 -0.98 12.87 -2.01
C ARG A 240 -2.36 12.29 -1.77
N PHE A 241 -3.29 12.63 -2.66
CA PHE A 241 -4.70 12.31 -2.59
C PHE A 241 -5.18 11.78 -3.94
N ALA A 242 -6.19 10.90 -3.91
CA ALA A 242 -6.87 10.42 -5.10
C ALA A 242 -8.37 10.52 -4.91
N THR A 243 -9.02 11.19 -5.86
CA THR A 243 -10.45 11.33 -6.04
C THR A 243 -10.69 11.91 -7.44
N ARG A 244 -11.88 11.71 -8.00
CA ARG A 244 -12.37 12.46 -9.17
C ARG A 244 -13.29 13.62 -8.78
N ASP A 245 -13.72 13.67 -7.52
CA ASP A 245 -14.52 14.75 -6.96
C ASP A 245 -13.61 15.96 -6.66
N ALA A 246 -13.85 17.04 -7.40
CA ALA A 246 -13.05 18.25 -7.30
C ALA A 246 -13.23 18.95 -5.93
N GLU A 247 -14.43 18.92 -5.36
CA GLU A 247 -14.70 19.54 -4.06
C GLU A 247 -14.00 18.75 -2.94
N LEU A 248 -14.09 17.42 -2.99
CA LEU A 248 -13.41 16.55 -2.04
C LEU A 248 -11.88 16.71 -2.15
N MET A 249 -11.34 16.86 -3.36
CA MET A 249 -9.92 17.16 -3.56
C MET A 249 -9.53 18.49 -2.91
N GLN A 250 -10.31 19.56 -3.15
CA GLN A 250 -10.04 20.88 -2.57
C GLN A 250 -10.07 20.85 -1.03
N ARG A 251 -11.05 20.15 -0.44
CA ARG A 251 -11.16 19.97 1.01
C ARG A 251 -9.97 19.20 1.59
N ALA A 252 -9.51 18.14 0.91
CA ALA A 252 -8.33 17.38 1.35
C ALA A 252 -7.04 18.19 1.27
N GLU A 253 -6.87 19.01 0.22
CA GLU A 253 -5.74 19.92 0.08
C GLU A 253 -5.77 21.04 1.14
N ALA A 254 -6.94 21.60 1.44
CA ALA A 254 -7.11 22.56 2.53
C ALA A 254 -6.70 21.94 3.88
N ALA A 255 -7.25 20.76 4.22
CA ALA A 255 -6.88 20.06 5.46
C ALA A 255 -5.37 19.77 5.56
N ARG A 256 -4.71 19.49 4.43
CA ARG A 256 -3.26 19.33 4.38
C ARG A 256 -2.51 20.64 4.64
N ARG A 257 -2.96 21.76 4.07
CA ARG A 257 -2.35 23.09 4.32
C ARG A 257 -2.47 23.44 5.81
N ASP A 258 -3.67 23.29 6.38
CA ASP A 258 -3.93 23.56 7.79
C ASP A 258 -3.01 22.72 8.70
N PHE A 259 -2.84 21.42 8.40
CA PHE A 259 -1.90 20.56 9.12
C PHE A 259 -0.45 21.08 9.02
N LEU A 260 0.00 21.48 7.82
CA LEU A 260 1.37 21.94 7.60
C LEU A 260 1.65 23.26 8.33
N GLU A 261 0.71 24.19 8.29
CA GLU A 261 0.79 25.48 8.99
C GLU A 261 0.80 25.29 10.51
N ALA A 262 -0.16 24.52 11.04
CA ALA A 262 -0.21 24.20 12.47
C ALA A 262 1.05 23.45 12.93
N TYR A 263 1.56 22.51 12.13
CA TYR A 263 2.80 21.80 12.44
C TYR A 263 3.99 22.76 12.46
N ALA A 264 4.12 23.63 11.46
CA ALA A 264 5.22 24.58 11.36
C ALA A 264 5.23 25.56 12.55
N PHE A 265 4.06 26.07 12.92
CA PHE A 265 3.87 26.93 14.08
C PHE A 265 4.29 26.24 15.39
N GLN A 266 3.80 25.02 15.64
CA GLN A 266 4.18 24.29 16.86
C GLN A 266 5.66 23.89 16.84
N ARG A 267 6.22 23.62 15.65
CA ARG A 267 7.64 23.27 15.50
C ARG A 267 8.57 24.45 15.75
N SER A 268 8.19 25.69 15.42
CA SER A 268 9.01 26.87 15.68
C SER A 268 9.10 27.12 17.19
N ARG A 269 7.96 27.14 17.89
CA ARG A 269 7.89 27.24 19.37
C ARG A 269 8.69 26.14 20.07
N TRP A 270 8.51 24.89 19.64
CA TRP A 270 9.24 23.77 20.23
C TRP A 270 10.76 23.87 20.05
N LYS A 271 11.22 24.47 18.94
CA LYS A 271 12.66 24.68 18.67
C LYS A 271 13.26 25.81 19.52
N THR A 272 12.47 26.82 19.90
CA THR A 272 12.91 27.92 20.78
C THR A 272 12.92 27.55 22.25
N GLY A 273 12.56 26.30 22.59
CA GLY A 273 12.64 25.75 23.95
C GLY A 273 11.30 25.65 24.66
N GLU A 274 10.21 26.16 24.06
CA GLU A 274 8.87 26.04 24.60
C GLU A 274 8.42 24.58 24.61
N ARG A 275 7.82 24.13 25.72
CA ARG A 275 7.46 22.71 25.94
C ARG A 275 5.96 22.46 26.03
N ASP A 276 5.16 23.50 26.13
CA ASP A 276 3.68 23.50 26.07
C ASP A 276 3.14 23.42 24.62
N CYS A 277 3.94 22.88 23.68
CA CYS A 277 3.58 22.78 22.27
C CYS A 277 2.73 21.54 22.00
N THR A 278 1.48 21.71 21.59
CA THR A 278 0.60 20.60 21.15
C THR A 278 0.59 20.53 19.63
N PHE A 279 1.17 19.48 19.07
CA PHE A 279 1.25 19.28 17.61
C PHE A 279 -0.10 18.86 17.01
N PRO A 280 -0.37 19.15 15.72
CA PRO A 280 -1.61 18.73 15.09
C PRO A 280 -1.72 17.20 15.03
N CYS A 281 -2.96 16.70 15.06
CA CYS A 281 -3.25 15.27 15.01
C CYS A 281 -2.61 14.60 13.78
N GLY A 282 -2.15 13.38 13.97
CA GLY A 282 -1.48 12.60 12.94
C GLY A 282 -0.02 12.97 12.71
N THR A 283 0.58 13.78 13.59
CA THR A 283 2.03 13.99 13.64
C THR A 283 2.76 12.69 14.01
N ILE A 284 3.71 12.26 13.16
CA ILE A 284 4.36 10.95 13.29
C ILE A 284 5.77 11.06 13.89
N ALA A 285 6.73 11.57 13.11
CA ALA A 285 8.15 11.44 13.43
C ALA A 285 8.51 12.11 14.76
N LEU A 286 8.00 13.33 14.98
CA LEU A 286 8.28 14.06 16.21
C LEU A 286 7.60 13.43 17.43
N ARG A 287 6.36 12.94 17.28
CA ARG A 287 5.66 12.19 18.32
C ARG A 287 6.44 10.95 18.74
N ARG A 288 7.01 10.22 17.78
CA ARG A 288 7.75 8.98 18.05
C ARG A 288 9.14 9.19 18.63
N HIS A 289 9.88 10.19 18.14
CA HIS A 289 11.28 10.39 18.52
C HIS A 289 11.47 11.38 19.67
N SER A 290 10.44 12.16 20.01
CA SER A 290 10.52 13.21 21.03
C SER A 290 9.30 13.29 21.94
N ALA A 291 8.39 12.31 21.85
CA ALA A 291 7.21 12.17 22.72
C ALA A 291 6.34 13.45 22.84
N VAL A 292 6.32 14.28 21.79
CA VAL A 292 5.53 15.53 21.82
C VAL A 292 4.02 15.22 21.89
N PRO A 293 3.24 15.99 22.66
CA PRO A 293 1.80 15.83 22.71
C PRO A 293 1.19 16.20 21.35
N CYS A 294 0.14 15.50 20.97
CA CYS A 294 -0.58 15.73 19.72
C CYS A 294 -2.07 15.90 20.02
N ALA A 295 -2.72 16.81 19.30
CA ALA A 295 -4.16 17.01 19.37
C ALA A 295 -4.92 15.71 19.02
N PRO A 296 -6.12 15.51 19.59
CA PRO A 296 -6.98 14.39 19.23
C PRO A 296 -7.40 14.47 17.74
N PRO A 297 -7.80 13.34 17.13
CA PRO A 297 -8.29 13.33 15.76
C PRO A 297 -9.53 14.21 15.62
N PRO A 298 -9.62 15.01 14.54
CA PRO A 298 -10.81 15.82 14.30
C PRO A 298 -12.03 14.90 14.12
N PRO A 299 -13.21 15.31 14.61
CA PRO A 299 -14.40 14.47 14.56
C PRO A 299 -14.84 14.21 13.13
N ASP A 300 -14.59 15.12 12.18
CA ASP A 300 -14.80 14.89 10.76
C ASP A 300 -13.55 15.28 9.97
N SER A 301 -13.13 14.42 9.04
CA SER A 301 -12.00 14.67 8.17
C SER A 301 -12.28 14.11 6.78
N PRO A 302 -12.09 14.91 5.71
CA PRO A 302 -12.20 14.40 4.34
C PRO A 302 -11.19 13.29 4.07
N LEU A 303 -10.13 13.19 4.89
CA LEU A 303 -9.06 12.22 4.70
C LEU A 303 -9.39 10.83 5.26
N THR A 304 -10.46 10.67 6.04
CA THR A 304 -10.82 9.40 6.72
C THR A 304 -12.22 8.91 6.35
N GLN A 305 -12.93 9.61 5.46
CA GLN A 305 -14.35 9.38 5.19
C GLN A 305 -14.69 7.90 4.89
N VAL A 306 -13.98 7.27 3.96
CA VAL A 306 -14.22 5.88 3.54
C VAL A 306 -14.05 4.89 4.71
N GLY A 307 -12.87 4.87 5.33
CA GLY A 307 -12.58 3.92 6.41
C GLY A 307 -13.38 4.20 7.69
N ARG A 308 -13.66 5.48 8.00
CA ARG A 308 -14.45 5.86 9.16
C ARG A 308 -15.91 5.39 9.03
N LEU A 309 -16.56 5.61 7.89
CA LEU A 309 -17.94 5.18 7.66
C LEU A 309 -18.07 3.66 7.72
N ALA A 310 -17.13 2.95 7.08
CA ALA A 310 -17.05 1.51 7.16
C ALA A 310 -16.91 0.98 8.60
N ARG A 311 -16.03 1.58 9.41
CA ARG A 311 -15.88 1.19 10.81
C ARG A 311 -17.18 1.39 11.60
N ILE A 312 -17.88 2.50 11.38
CA ILE A 312 -19.19 2.78 12.01
C ILE A 312 -20.20 1.70 11.62
N LYS A 313 -20.29 1.34 10.33
CA LYS A 313 -21.19 0.27 9.85
C LYS A 313 -20.87 -1.08 10.48
N ARG A 314 -19.60 -1.48 10.54
CA ARG A 314 -19.17 -2.74 11.19
C ARG A 314 -19.54 -2.77 12.67
N TYR A 315 -19.32 -1.66 13.38
CA TYR A 315 -19.69 -1.53 14.78
C TYR A 315 -21.21 -1.67 14.98
N ALA A 316 -22.01 -0.96 14.18
CA ALA A 316 -23.47 -1.03 14.24
C ALA A 316 -23.98 -2.46 13.98
N ARG A 317 -23.45 -3.15 12.95
CA ARG A 317 -23.77 -4.56 12.65
C ARG A 317 -23.44 -5.48 13.82
N ARG A 318 -22.26 -5.32 14.42
CA ARG A 318 -21.85 -6.11 15.59
C ARG A 318 -22.84 -5.93 16.73
N CYS A 319 -23.20 -4.69 17.05
CA CYS A 319 -24.18 -4.39 18.10
C CYS A 319 -25.53 -5.06 17.82
N LEU A 320 -26.05 -4.92 16.59
CA LEU A 320 -27.34 -5.52 16.18
C LEU A 320 -27.32 -7.07 16.23
N LEU A 321 -26.21 -7.71 15.87
CA LEU A 321 -26.06 -9.17 15.92
C LEU A 321 -25.75 -9.71 17.33
N SER A 322 -25.38 -8.83 18.27
CA SER A 322 -25.12 -9.17 19.67
C SER A 322 -26.23 -8.75 20.64
N SER A 323 -27.35 -8.23 20.13
CA SER A 323 -28.57 -8.03 20.91
C SER A 323 -29.31 -9.37 21.02
N PRO A 324 -29.66 -9.82 22.24
CA PRO A 324 -30.27 -11.13 22.49
C PRO A 324 -31.66 -11.32 21.89
#